data_AF-A0A425WKM0-F1
#
_entry.id   AF-A0A425WKM0-F1
#
_cell.length_a   1.000
_cell.length_b   1.000
_cell.length_c   1.000
_cell.angle_alpha   90.00
_cell.angle_beta   90.00
_cell.angle_gamma   90.00
#
_symmetry.space_group_name_H-M   'P 1'
#
loop_
_entity.id
_entity.type
_entity.pdbx_description
1 polymer ?
#
loop_
_entity_poly.entity_id
_entity_poly.type
_entity_poly.pdbx_seq_one_letter_code
_entity_poly.pdbx_strand_id
1 'polypeptide(L)'
;MRGRRSLRDASPRGASSRTTPRQDISPGTPGACPCSRIPSCSVRLHGPSPLLPPLFRMHQPFIHMMQRSGDRNSCGYAGGPQPLIKIPVYQTAGWSHFHLPGSFNAWRRCRSHLKWLRAHRDFEWPDTYNPENLEDLKRYYDRYLKGIHNGWEMTPRIRLDIMDGYDVDYQEQRPEKAWPIKRTQYKKLYLDASTPKDCAELDHKSSCYTLSCEPVAQQAKASYNPEDEELDFDLTLPEDIEITGYMNLHLFVSCDGYDDMDLFINVQKADADGNWVPWLTLDEPHPGAWGKCRVSRATIDTALTKAHTPVYTMTDTNKLAEGEVRAVDIAIVPTARVYHKGERFRVQISGRYIRDGWFEPLAWDTDNHGTHNIHTGGKYESWIEIPVVTPRYQAGEYIHR
;
A
#
# COMPACT_ATOMS: atom_id res chain seq x y z
N MET A 1 -0.81 -76.37 -20.71
CA MET A 1 -2.00 -76.35 -19.82
C MET A 1 -2.47 -74.91 -19.69
N ARG A 2 -3.78 -74.69 -19.98
CA ARG A 2 -4.74 -73.65 -19.55
C ARG A 2 -4.20 -72.26 -19.15
N GLY A 3 -4.71 -71.13 -19.65
CA GLY A 3 -5.87 -70.84 -20.50
C GLY A 3 -5.97 -69.32 -20.73
N ARG A 4 -6.37 -68.96 -21.94
CA ARG A 4 -6.34 -67.66 -22.64
C ARG A 4 -7.39 -66.61 -22.21
N ARG A 5 -7.01 -65.33 -22.48
CA ARG A 5 -7.79 -64.20 -23.08
C ARG A 5 -8.97 -63.62 -22.28
N SER A 6 -9.49 -62.41 -22.54
CA SER A 6 -9.05 -61.11 -23.06
C SER A 6 -10.32 -60.24 -23.11
N LEU A 7 -10.22 -58.93 -22.84
CA LEU A 7 -10.97 -57.81 -23.44
C LEU A 7 -12.51 -57.92 -23.60
N ARG A 8 -13.26 -56.92 -23.10
CA ARG A 8 -13.95 -55.88 -23.89
C ARG A 8 -15.03 -55.13 -23.09
N ASP A 9 -15.22 -53.88 -23.54
CA ASP A 9 -16.20 -52.85 -23.22
C ASP A 9 -17.65 -53.28 -22.99
N ALA A 10 -18.37 -52.52 -22.15
CA ALA A 10 -19.70 -51.96 -22.47
C ALA A 10 -20.21 -51.02 -21.35
N SER A 11 -20.29 -49.71 -21.63
CA SER A 11 -21.42 -48.85 -21.20
C SER A 11 -22.64 -49.20 -22.10
N PRO A 12 -23.94 -48.95 -21.77
CA PRO A 12 -24.48 -47.63 -21.36
C PRO A 12 -25.79 -47.66 -20.53
N ARG A 13 -26.39 -46.46 -20.33
CA ARG A 13 -27.82 -46.08 -20.06
C ARG A 13 -27.89 -45.18 -18.81
N GLY A 14 -28.45 -43.97 -18.81
CA GLY A 14 -29.31 -43.29 -19.78
C GLY A 14 -30.70 -43.01 -19.21
N ALA A 15 -30.88 -41.81 -18.65
CA ALA A 15 -32.04 -40.90 -18.73
C ALA A 15 -33.41 -41.17 -18.05
N SER A 16 -33.79 -40.19 -17.19
CA SER A 16 -35.11 -39.52 -17.03
C SER A 16 -36.27 -40.32 -16.35
N SER A 17 -37.26 -39.76 -15.63
CA SER A 17 -37.84 -38.41 -15.54
C SER A 17 -38.89 -38.31 -14.39
N ARG A 18 -39.18 -37.07 -13.92
CA ARG A 18 -40.42 -36.51 -13.28
C ARG A 18 -40.85 -37.09 -11.90
N THR A 19 -41.25 -36.30 -10.89
CA THR A 19 -42.38 -35.34 -10.82
C THR A 19 -42.30 -34.43 -9.56
N THR A 20 -42.73 -33.16 -9.69
CA THR A 20 -43.12 -32.17 -8.64
C THR A 20 -44.63 -32.31 -8.29
N PRO A 21 -45.22 -31.76 -7.19
CA PRO A 21 -45.43 -30.31 -6.90
C PRO A 21 -45.29 -29.88 -5.40
N ARG A 22 -44.75 -28.68 -5.08
CA ARG A 22 -45.38 -27.34 -4.85
C ARG A 22 -46.56 -27.29 -3.86
N GLN A 23 -46.43 -26.46 -2.80
CA GLN A 23 -47.48 -25.56 -2.32
C GLN A 23 -46.88 -24.24 -1.78
N ASP A 24 -47.44 -23.14 -2.31
CA ASP A 24 -47.18 -21.72 -2.09
C ASP A 24 -47.94 -21.16 -0.86
N ILE A 25 -47.42 -20.10 -0.21
CA ILE A 25 -48.24 -18.98 0.33
C ILE A 25 -47.43 -17.66 0.22
N SER A 26 -48.00 -16.67 -0.48
CA SER A 26 -47.60 -15.25 -0.54
C SER A 26 -48.83 -14.35 -0.25
N PRO A 27 -48.80 -13.01 -0.43
CA PRO A 27 -48.74 -11.98 0.60
C PRO A 27 -50.04 -11.12 0.74
N GLY A 28 -50.09 -10.20 1.70
CA GLY A 28 -51.19 -9.23 1.86
C GLY A 28 -50.74 -7.84 2.33
N THR A 29 -51.24 -6.80 1.65
CA THR A 29 -51.35 -5.36 2.00
C THR A 29 -52.80 -4.93 1.63
N PRO A 30 -53.38 -3.73 1.95
CA PRO A 30 -52.85 -2.44 2.47
C PRO A 30 -53.73 -1.72 3.55
N GLY A 31 -53.32 -0.55 4.09
CA GLY A 31 -54.25 0.38 4.79
C GLY A 31 -53.69 1.53 5.67
N ALA A 32 -53.78 2.77 5.16
CA ALA A 32 -54.10 4.08 5.78
C ALA A 32 -53.27 4.78 6.92
N CYS A 33 -52.97 6.08 6.67
CA CYS A 33 -52.57 7.21 7.56
C CYS A 33 -53.69 7.62 8.58
N PRO A 34 -53.56 8.58 9.58
CA PRO A 34 -52.70 9.79 9.62
C PRO A 34 -52.19 10.32 11.02
N CYS A 35 -51.41 11.42 10.99
CA CYS A 35 -51.29 12.53 11.98
C CYS A 35 -50.82 12.27 13.45
N SER A 36 -49.72 12.93 13.88
CA SER A 36 -49.75 14.16 14.72
C SER A 36 -48.44 14.47 15.49
N ARG A 37 -47.99 15.73 15.32
CA ARG A 37 -47.39 16.67 16.30
C ARG A 37 -46.14 16.29 17.13
N ILE A 38 -45.07 17.05 16.85
CA ILE A 38 -43.99 17.45 17.78
C ILE A 38 -44.60 18.13 19.02
N PRO A 39 -44.05 17.95 20.24
CA PRO A 39 -43.18 18.99 20.78
C PRO A 39 -41.91 18.47 21.49
N SER A 40 -40.88 19.31 21.34
CA SER A 40 -39.66 19.43 22.13
C SER A 40 -39.79 19.03 23.61
N CYS A 41 -38.82 18.25 24.10
CA CYS A 41 -38.49 18.26 25.53
C CYS A 41 -36.97 18.30 25.71
N SER A 42 -36.51 19.48 26.13
CA SER A 42 -35.18 19.78 26.63
C SER A 42 -34.85 18.93 27.85
N VAL A 43 -33.78 18.13 27.80
CA VAL A 43 -33.17 17.57 29.00
C VAL A 43 -31.92 18.37 29.34
N ARG A 44 -32.00 19.06 30.48
CA ARG A 44 -30.92 19.80 31.12
C ARG A 44 -29.84 18.84 31.60
N LEU A 45 -28.59 19.18 31.28
CA LEU A 45 -27.40 18.59 31.88
C LEU A 45 -27.32 19.00 33.36
N HIS A 46 -27.44 18.04 34.27
CA HIS A 46 -26.99 18.20 35.65
C HIS A 46 -25.54 17.71 35.77
N GLY A 47 -24.71 18.58 36.35
CA GLY A 47 -23.30 18.32 36.68
C GLY A 47 -23.08 17.33 37.83
N PRO A 48 -21.83 17.19 38.29
CA PRO A 48 -21.20 15.89 38.49
C PRO A 48 -21.31 15.37 39.93
N SER A 49 -21.25 14.04 40.10
CA SER A 49 -20.90 13.41 41.38
C SER A 49 -19.60 12.61 41.21
N PRO A 50 -18.65 12.71 42.16
CA PRO A 50 -17.30 12.18 42.06
C PRO A 50 -17.23 10.75 42.58
N LEU A 51 -16.18 10.02 42.17
CA LEU A 51 -15.50 8.89 42.83
C LEU A 51 -15.18 7.78 41.82
N LEU A 52 -14.03 7.91 41.15
CA LEU A 52 -13.18 6.83 40.66
C LEU A 52 -11.78 7.44 40.38
N PRO A 53 -10.66 6.85 40.85
CA PRO A 53 -9.35 7.45 40.72
C PRO A 53 -8.80 7.31 39.29
N PRO A 54 -8.12 8.33 38.73
CA PRO A 54 -7.44 8.22 37.45
C PRO A 54 -6.00 7.78 37.68
N LEU A 55 -5.66 6.53 37.40
CA LEU A 55 -4.28 6.06 37.34
C LEU A 55 -4.05 5.29 36.05
N PHE A 56 -4.01 6.03 34.94
CA PHE A 56 -3.13 5.78 33.79
C PHE A 56 -3.12 7.06 32.96
N ARG A 57 -2.48 8.10 33.49
CA ARG A 57 -2.11 9.28 32.70
C ARG A 57 -0.80 8.93 32.01
N MET A 58 -0.88 8.43 30.77
CA MET A 58 0.28 8.31 29.89
C MET A 58 0.84 9.72 29.67
N HIS A 59 1.83 10.11 30.45
CA HIS A 59 2.68 11.24 30.10
C HIS A 59 3.58 10.78 28.97
N GLN A 60 3.13 11.04 27.74
CA GLN A 60 3.88 10.95 26.49
C GLN A 60 4.74 12.21 26.36
N PRO A 61 6.06 12.21 26.66
CA PRO A 61 6.88 13.40 26.49
C PRO A 61 7.31 13.59 25.03
N PHE A 62 6.99 12.68 24.12
CA PHE A 62 7.50 12.68 22.74
C PHE A 62 6.58 13.33 21.70
N ILE A 63 5.35 13.69 22.05
CA ILE A 63 4.44 14.39 21.11
C ILE A 63 4.75 15.90 21.02
N HIS A 64 5.55 16.46 21.93
CA HIS A 64 5.71 17.91 22.02
C HIS A 64 6.83 18.54 21.16
N MET A 65 7.53 17.77 20.33
CA MET A 65 8.56 18.32 19.42
C MET A 65 8.08 18.49 17.96
N MET A 66 6.86 18.06 17.62
CA MET A 66 6.27 18.27 16.27
C MET A 66 4.96 19.08 16.25
N GLN A 67 4.49 19.60 17.39
CA GLN A 67 3.20 20.34 17.47
C GLN A 67 3.33 21.84 17.79
N ARG A 68 4.53 22.42 17.73
CA ARG A 68 4.74 23.88 17.88
C ARG A 68 5.33 24.55 16.64
N SER A 69 4.80 24.20 15.47
CA SER A 69 4.83 25.08 14.31
C SER A 69 3.42 25.10 13.75
N GLY A 70 2.73 26.22 13.89
CA GLY A 70 1.37 26.46 13.37
C GLY A 70 1.30 26.56 11.84
N ASP A 71 2.10 25.77 11.13
CA ASP A 71 2.04 25.64 9.68
C ASP A 71 1.19 24.43 9.32
N ARG A 72 0.09 24.70 8.61
CA ARG A 72 -0.87 23.73 8.09
C ARG A 72 -0.27 22.88 6.95
N ASN A 73 0.76 22.10 7.23
CA ASN A 73 1.35 21.13 6.31
C ASN A 73 1.91 19.91 7.06
N SER A 74 1.06 19.22 7.82
CA SER A 74 1.40 17.96 8.50
C SER A 74 1.19 16.77 7.56
N CYS A 75 2.17 16.52 6.68
CA CYS A 75 2.57 15.24 6.05
C CYS A 75 3.37 15.42 4.75
N GLY A 76 3.55 16.66 4.26
CA GLY A 76 4.29 16.94 3.04
C GLY A 76 5.75 17.29 3.29
N TYR A 77 6.60 17.00 2.31
CA TYR A 77 7.99 17.45 2.20
C TYR A 77 8.15 18.94 2.58
N ALA A 78 8.50 19.25 3.82
CA ALA A 78 8.80 20.62 4.23
C ALA A 78 10.11 21.08 3.55
N GLY A 79 10.00 21.99 2.58
CA GLY A 79 11.08 22.55 1.75
C GLY A 79 12.01 23.55 2.44
N GLY A 80 12.11 23.55 3.77
CA GLY A 80 13.08 24.36 4.51
C GLY A 80 14.41 23.63 4.75
N PRO A 81 15.54 24.35 4.95
CA PRO A 81 16.78 23.75 5.42
C PRO A 81 16.57 23.22 6.86
N GLN A 82 16.19 21.95 6.98
CA GLN A 82 16.08 21.30 8.28
C GLN A 82 17.46 21.33 8.96
N PRO A 83 17.56 21.74 10.23
CA PRO A 83 18.83 21.73 10.95
C PRO A 83 19.40 20.32 10.92
N LEU A 84 20.65 20.22 10.48
CA LEU A 84 21.28 18.94 10.18
C LEU A 84 21.52 18.17 11.48
N ILE A 85 20.70 17.15 11.74
CA ILE A 85 20.81 16.29 12.92
C ILE A 85 22.16 15.56 12.88
N LYS A 86 22.99 15.76 13.91
CA LYS A 86 24.33 15.18 14.08
C LYS A 86 24.48 14.30 15.33
N ILE A 87 23.50 14.32 16.24
CA ILE A 87 23.50 13.49 17.46
C ILE A 87 23.29 12.00 17.11
N PRO A 88 23.62 11.05 17.99
CA PRO A 88 23.22 9.65 17.80
C PRO A 88 21.71 9.53 17.55
N VAL A 89 21.32 8.66 16.62
CA VAL A 89 19.92 8.42 16.24
C VAL A 89 19.63 6.93 16.17
N TYR A 90 18.64 6.46 16.91
CA TYR A 90 18.00 5.17 16.66
C TYR A 90 16.57 5.43 16.24
N GLN A 91 16.18 4.94 15.05
CA GLN A 91 14.92 5.26 14.40
C GLN A 91 14.23 3.99 13.91
N THR A 92 12.90 4.00 13.92
CA THR A 92 12.06 2.96 13.30
C THR A 92 11.35 3.48 12.05
N ALA A 93 10.87 2.56 11.22
CA ALA A 93 10.00 2.84 10.07
C ALA A 93 9.02 1.67 9.88
N GLY A 94 7.73 1.87 10.16
CA GLY A 94 6.72 0.83 9.96
C GLY A 94 6.23 0.78 8.51
N TRP A 95 6.34 -0.35 7.83
CA TRP A 95 5.89 -0.56 6.44
C TRP A 95 4.40 -0.26 6.25
N SER A 96 3.61 -0.40 7.32
CA SER A 96 2.16 -0.35 7.31
C SER A 96 1.57 0.98 7.80
N HIS A 97 2.42 1.99 8.02
CA HIS A 97 2.02 3.24 8.67
C HIS A 97 2.26 4.48 7.80
N PHE A 98 1.43 5.50 7.98
CA PHE A 98 1.57 6.77 7.27
C PHE A 98 2.85 7.58 7.60
N HIS A 99 3.57 7.25 8.68
CA HIS A 99 4.84 7.88 9.03
C HIS A 99 5.99 7.42 8.14
N LEU A 100 5.82 6.30 7.43
CA LEU A 100 6.85 5.61 6.65
C LEU A 100 7.67 6.53 5.72
N PRO A 101 7.06 7.39 4.86
CA PRO A 101 7.84 8.27 3.99
C PRO A 101 8.68 9.27 4.79
N GLY A 102 8.10 9.82 5.86
CA GLY A 102 8.76 10.75 6.77
C GLY A 102 9.96 10.10 7.46
N SER A 103 9.79 8.88 7.98
CA SER A 103 10.85 8.11 8.62
C SER A 103 12.02 7.86 7.67
N PHE A 104 11.79 7.35 6.47
CA PHE A 104 12.87 7.13 5.51
C PHE A 104 13.53 8.42 5.03
N ASN A 105 12.77 9.51 4.88
CA ASN A 105 13.30 10.81 4.53
C ASN A 105 14.19 11.41 5.63
N ALA A 106 13.75 11.33 6.89
CA ALA A 106 14.51 11.77 8.05
C ALA A 106 15.83 10.99 8.15
N TRP A 107 15.78 9.67 7.99
CA TRP A 107 16.97 8.81 7.97
C TRP A 107 17.97 9.19 6.88
N ARG A 108 17.50 9.41 5.66
CA ARG A 108 18.33 9.82 4.51
C ARG A 108 18.99 11.18 4.72
N ARG A 109 18.26 12.13 5.31
CA ARG A 109 18.73 13.51 5.54
C ARG A 109 19.57 13.66 6.82
N CYS A 110 19.45 12.74 7.76
CA CYS A 110 20.22 12.72 9.00
C CYS A 110 21.73 12.62 8.69
N ARG A 111 22.50 13.60 9.20
CA ARG A 111 23.97 13.69 9.04
C ARG A 111 24.75 13.04 10.17
N SER A 112 24.07 12.42 11.12
CA SER A 112 24.73 11.62 12.14
C SER A 112 25.43 10.41 11.51
N HIS A 113 26.70 10.20 11.88
CA HIS A 113 27.42 8.96 11.57
C HIS A 113 27.02 7.83 12.53
N LEU A 114 26.38 8.17 13.65
CA LEU A 114 25.89 7.25 14.67
C LEU A 114 24.39 7.10 14.51
N LYS A 115 23.97 6.48 13.41
CA LYS A 115 22.55 6.25 13.14
C LYS A 115 22.24 4.76 12.95
N TRP A 116 21.09 4.29 13.44
CA TRP A 116 20.51 2.96 13.25
C TRP A 116 19.04 3.02 12.83
N LEU A 117 18.64 2.20 11.86
CA LEU A 117 17.29 2.08 11.34
C LEU A 117 16.77 0.65 11.50
N ARG A 118 15.58 0.49 12.07
CA ARG A 118 14.78 -0.74 11.93
C ARG A 118 13.54 -0.44 11.12
N ALA A 119 13.27 -1.20 10.07
CA ALA A 119 12.01 -1.13 9.35
C ALA A 119 11.24 -2.42 9.54
N HIS A 120 9.97 -2.33 9.95
CA HIS A 120 9.19 -3.44 10.46
C HIS A 120 7.76 -3.45 9.90
N ARG A 121 7.11 -4.63 9.87
CA ARG A 121 5.73 -4.78 9.36
C ARG A 121 4.67 -4.30 10.35
N ASP A 122 4.90 -4.54 11.64
CA ASP A 122 3.92 -4.31 12.69
C ASP A 122 3.47 -2.85 12.83
N PHE A 123 2.34 -2.67 13.51
CA PHE A 123 1.87 -1.34 13.89
C PHE A 123 2.77 -0.72 14.97
N GLU A 124 2.80 0.62 15.05
CA GLU A 124 3.79 1.34 15.87
C GLU A 124 3.75 0.99 17.36
N TRP A 125 2.57 0.78 17.95
CA TRP A 125 2.46 0.46 19.38
C TRP A 125 2.87 -0.98 19.70
N PRO A 126 2.36 -2.03 19.02
CA PRO A 126 2.87 -3.40 19.21
C PRO A 126 4.38 -3.52 19.01
N ASP A 127 4.93 -2.90 17.95
CA ASP A 127 6.37 -2.89 17.71
C ASP A 127 7.12 -2.18 18.85
N THR A 128 6.67 -1.00 19.27
CA THR A 128 7.36 -0.23 20.33
C THR A 128 7.38 -0.98 21.66
N TYR A 129 6.29 -1.66 22.02
CA TYR A 129 6.16 -2.34 23.31
C TYR A 129 6.56 -3.82 23.30
N ASN A 130 7.03 -4.34 22.17
CA ASN A 130 7.63 -5.67 22.13
C ASN A 130 8.86 -5.72 23.08
N PRO A 131 8.97 -6.71 23.98
CA PRO A 131 10.08 -6.82 24.94
C PRO A 131 11.47 -6.74 24.32
N GLU A 132 11.69 -7.33 23.15
CA GLU A 132 12.98 -7.27 22.46
C GLU A 132 13.32 -5.84 22.00
N ASN A 133 12.30 -5.12 21.56
CA ASN A 133 12.41 -3.76 21.04
C ASN A 133 12.65 -2.75 22.16
N LEU A 134 12.01 -2.98 23.32
CA LEU A 134 12.28 -2.25 24.55
C LEU A 134 13.71 -2.47 25.05
N GLU A 135 14.24 -3.69 24.96
CA GLU A 135 15.63 -3.95 25.35
C GLU A 135 16.62 -3.26 24.40
N ASP A 136 16.37 -3.26 23.10
CA ASP A 136 17.18 -2.50 22.14
C ASP A 136 17.17 -0.99 22.44
N LEU A 137 15.99 -0.42 22.72
CA LEU A 137 15.87 0.99 23.10
C LEU A 137 16.62 1.29 24.41
N LYS A 138 16.51 0.41 25.40
CA LYS A 138 17.24 0.53 26.67
C LYS A 138 18.75 0.46 26.43
N ARG A 139 19.25 -0.49 25.63
CA ARG A 139 20.69 -0.60 25.28
C ARG A 139 21.18 0.67 24.59
N TYR A 140 20.42 1.21 23.65
CA TYR A 140 20.72 2.49 23.00
C TYR A 140 20.84 3.65 24.02
N TYR A 141 19.87 3.79 24.93
CA TYR A 141 19.89 4.83 25.95
C TYR A 141 21.00 4.63 26.99
N ASP A 142 21.22 3.41 27.47
CA ASP A 142 22.34 3.09 28.37
C ASP A 142 23.68 3.50 27.72
N ARG A 143 23.81 3.30 26.40
CA ARG A 143 25.03 3.66 25.68
C ARG A 143 25.24 5.17 25.56
N TYR A 144 24.22 5.92 25.15
CA TYR A 144 24.36 7.34 24.77
C TYR A 144 23.93 8.34 25.84
N LEU A 145 23.15 7.93 26.84
CA LEU A 145 22.74 8.76 27.96
C LEU A 145 23.54 8.46 29.24
N LYS A 146 23.94 7.20 29.46
CA LYS A 146 24.72 6.78 30.65
C LYS A 146 26.19 6.50 30.36
N GLY A 147 26.60 6.43 29.08
CA GLY A 147 27.97 6.13 28.69
C GLY A 147 28.38 4.66 28.88
N ILE A 148 27.43 3.74 29.06
CA ILE A 148 27.73 2.32 29.30
C ILE A 148 28.19 1.65 28.00
N HIS A 149 29.36 1.04 28.01
CA HIS A 149 29.91 0.29 26.87
C HIS A 149 29.28 -1.11 26.76
N ASN A 150 28.04 -1.19 26.28
CA ASN A 150 27.26 -2.42 26.15
C ASN A 150 27.28 -3.06 24.74
N GLY A 151 28.16 -2.56 23.86
CA GLY A 151 28.32 -3.10 22.51
C GLY A 151 27.23 -2.71 21.51
N TRP A 152 26.37 -1.72 21.80
CA TRP A 152 25.33 -1.23 20.88
C TRP A 152 25.86 -0.94 19.47
N GLU A 153 27.09 -0.44 19.34
CA GLU A 153 27.68 -0.15 18.03
C GLU A 153 27.88 -1.36 17.12
N MET A 154 27.82 -2.59 17.65
CA MET A 154 27.84 -3.84 16.88
C MET A 154 26.48 -4.18 16.26
N THR A 155 25.39 -3.53 16.71
CA THR A 155 24.06 -3.70 16.10
C THR A 155 24.10 -3.26 14.64
N PRO A 156 23.57 -4.06 13.69
CA PRO A 156 23.49 -3.68 12.29
C PRO A 156 22.83 -2.32 12.10
N ARG A 157 23.42 -1.48 11.25
CA ARG A 157 22.98 -0.09 11.02
C ARG A 157 21.58 -0.02 10.41
N ILE A 158 21.21 -1.02 9.63
CA ILE A 158 19.90 -1.14 9.01
C ILE A 158 19.44 -2.59 9.21
N ARG A 159 18.23 -2.76 9.73
CA ARG A 159 17.54 -4.04 9.87
C ARG A 159 16.17 -3.90 9.21
N LEU A 160 15.80 -4.84 8.36
CA LEU A 160 14.56 -4.80 7.59
C LEU A 160 13.79 -6.10 7.80
N ASP A 161 12.51 -6.00 8.15
CA ASP A 161 11.59 -7.12 8.00
C ASP A 161 11.19 -7.19 6.53
N ILE A 162 11.40 -8.35 5.90
CA ILE A 162 11.01 -8.62 4.52
C ILE A 162 9.68 -9.34 4.56
N MET A 163 8.61 -8.65 4.18
CA MET A 163 7.25 -9.15 4.31
C MET A 163 6.94 -10.23 3.28
N ASP A 164 6.03 -11.12 3.60
CA ASP A 164 5.42 -12.06 2.67
C ASP A 164 3.90 -11.78 2.54
N GLY A 165 3.06 -12.68 3.05
CA GLY A 165 1.61 -12.56 3.11
C GLY A 165 1.13 -12.64 4.54
N TYR A 166 -0.03 -12.03 4.79
CA TYR A 166 -0.72 -12.02 6.08
C TYR A 166 0.18 -11.52 7.22
N ASP A 167 0.27 -12.29 8.31
CA ASP A 167 1.09 -12.04 9.49
C ASP A 167 2.51 -12.62 9.39
N VAL A 168 2.96 -12.99 8.18
CA VAL A 168 4.24 -13.68 7.96
C VAL A 168 5.27 -12.75 7.33
N ASP A 169 6.43 -12.66 7.99
CA ASP A 169 7.65 -12.09 7.42
C ASP A 169 8.54 -13.22 6.88
N TYR A 170 8.99 -13.08 5.62
CA TYR A 170 9.91 -14.00 4.98
C TYR A 170 11.28 -14.01 5.68
N GLN A 171 11.74 -12.84 6.10
CA GLN A 171 12.96 -12.68 6.92
C GLN A 171 12.79 -11.52 7.89
N GLU A 172 12.92 -11.81 9.19
CA GLU A 172 12.85 -10.82 10.26
C GLU A 172 14.22 -10.18 10.53
N GLN A 173 14.23 -8.88 10.80
CA GLN A 173 15.39 -8.06 11.16
C GLN A 173 16.62 -8.25 10.26
N ARG A 174 16.41 -8.52 8.96
CA ARG A 174 17.49 -8.81 8.01
C ARG A 174 18.48 -7.65 7.96
N PRO A 175 19.77 -7.88 8.31
CA PRO A 175 20.74 -6.80 8.35
C PRO A 175 21.16 -6.37 6.95
N GLU A 176 21.12 -5.08 6.66
CA GLU A 176 21.60 -4.51 5.39
C GLU A 176 22.69 -3.46 5.63
N LYS A 177 23.59 -3.31 4.65
CA LYS A 177 24.72 -2.37 4.75
C LYS A 177 24.35 -0.95 4.29
N ALA A 178 23.28 -0.79 3.52
CA ALA A 178 22.86 0.48 2.95
C ALA A 178 21.37 0.49 2.65
N TRP A 179 20.78 1.69 2.62
CA TRP A 179 19.44 1.94 2.13
C TRP A 179 19.47 3.13 1.16
N PRO A 180 18.99 3.00 -0.10
CA PRO A 180 18.55 1.75 -0.74
C PRO A 180 19.62 0.64 -0.74
N ILE A 181 19.18 -0.60 -0.91
CA ILE A 181 20.07 -1.75 -0.97
C ILE A 181 20.93 -1.66 -2.23
N LYS A 182 22.25 -1.84 -2.12
CA LYS A 182 23.18 -1.63 -3.24
C LYS A 182 23.02 -2.61 -4.41
N ARG A 183 22.50 -3.82 -4.14
CA ARG A 183 22.26 -4.86 -5.16
C ARG A 183 20.87 -4.77 -5.80
N THR A 184 20.12 -3.70 -5.53
CA THR A 184 18.83 -3.45 -6.16
C THR A 184 19.02 -3.14 -7.65
N GLN A 185 18.26 -3.83 -8.49
CA GLN A 185 18.11 -3.58 -9.92
C GLN A 185 16.71 -3.02 -10.16
N TYR A 186 16.64 -1.80 -10.69
CA TYR A 186 15.37 -1.21 -11.05
C TYR A 186 14.91 -1.72 -12.41
N LYS A 187 13.69 -2.24 -12.47
CA LYS A 187 13.05 -2.75 -13.69
C LYS A 187 11.76 -2.00 -13.92
N LYS A 188 11.48 -1.63 -15.18
CA LYS A 188 10.20 -1.04 -15.56
C LYS A 188 9.22 -2.15 -15.97
N LEU A 189 8.00 -2.04 -15.48
CA LEU A 189 6.85 -2.80 -15.93
C LEU A 189 5.88 -1.81 -16.58
N TYR A 190 5.52 -2.04 -17.83
CA TYR A 190 4.65 -1.16 -18.61
C TYR A 190 3.21 -1.60 -18.45
N LEU A 191 2.30 -0.64 -18.27
CA LEU A 191 0.88 -0.92 -18.20
C LEU A 191 0.36 -1.19 -19.62
N ASP A 192 -0.46 -2.23 -19.78
CA ASP A 192 -1.08 -2.60 -21.06
C ASP A 192 -2.60 -2.67 -20.93
N ALA A 193 -3.29 -1.63 -21.40
CA ALA A 193 -4.75 -1.57 -21.44
C ALA A 193 -5.35 -2.08 -22.77
N SER A 194 -4.55 -2.67 -23.66
CA SER A 194 -5.01 -3.08 -25.00
C SER A 194 -6.06 -4.19 -24.98
N THR A 195 -5.94 -5.11 -24.03
CA THR A 195 -6.81 -6.28 -23.90
C THR A 195 -7.25 -6.42 -22.44
N PRO A 196 -8.53 -6.15 -22.14
CA PRO A 196 -9.10 -6.49 -20.84
C PRO A 196 -8.99 -8.00 -20.58
N LYS A 197 -8.78 -8.37 -19.32
CA LYS A 197 -8.80 -9.76 -18.88
C LYS A 197 -9.84 -9.94 -17.78
N ASP A 198 -10.25 -11.18 -17.58
CA ASP A 198 -11.12 -11.52 -16.46
C ASP A 198 -10.40 -11.22 -15.14
N CYS A 199 -11.07 -10.49 -14.27
CA CYS A 199 -10.65 -10.35 -12.88
C CYS A 199 -10.88 -11.68 -12.15
N ALA A 200 -10.07 -11.94 -11.13
CA ALA A 200 -10.49 -12.88 -10.09
C ALA A 200 -11.79 -12.37 -9.44
N GLU A 201 -12.48 -13.20 -8.67
CA GLU A 201 -13.54 -12.67 -7.80
C GLU A 201 -12.88 -11.71 -6.80
N LEU A 202 -13.08 -10.42 -7.03
CA LEU A 202 -12.59 -9.33 -6.19
C LEU A 202 -13.78 -8.73 -5.47
N ASP A 203 -13.56 -8.26 -4.25
CA ASP A 203 -14.60 -7.61 -3.45
C ASP A 203 -15.04 -6.25 -4.03
N HIS A 204 -14.28 -5.73 -4.99
CA HIS A 204 -14.50 -4.44 -5.64
C HIS A 204 -14.78 -4.57 -7.14
N LYS A 205 -15.46 -3.56 -7.68
CA LYS A 205 -15.76 -3.44 -9.11
C LYS A 205 -14.51 -3.00 -9.86
N SER A 206 -13.79 -3.96 -10.44
CA SER A 206 -12.53 -3.71 -11.13
C SER A 206 -12.59 -4.09 -12.61
N SER A 207 -11.84 -3.36 -13.43
CA SER A 207 -11.42 -3.83 -14.75
C SER A 207 -9.96 -4.24 -14.71
N CYS A 208 -9.67 -5.46 -15.13
CA CYS A 208 -8.34 -6.04 -15.01
C CYS A 208 -7.60 -6.02 -16.36
N TYR A 209 -6.30 -5.80 -16.26
CA TYR A 209 -5.36 -5.63 -17.36
C TYR A 209 -4.00 -6.26 -17.02
N THR A 210 -3.06 -6.17 -17.95
CA THR A 210 -1.76 -6.82 -17.84
C THR A 210 -0.64 -5.80 -17.68
N LEU A 211 0.38 -6.16 -16.91
CA LEU A 211 1.67 -5.51 -16.89
C LEU A 211 2.62 -6.27 -17.82
N SER A 212 3.38 -5.55 -18.63
CA SER A 212 4.38 -6.08 -19.54
C SER A 212 5.79 -5.74 -19.06
N CYS A 213 6.73 -6.68 -19.22
CA CYS A 213 8.15 -6.40 -18.99
C CYS A 213 8.78 -5.54 -20.11
N GLU A 214 8.12 -5.45 -21.26
CA GLU A 214 8.58 -4.72 -22.44
C GLU A 214 7.61 -3.58 -22.80
N PRO A 215 8.07 -2.50 -23.46
CA PRO A 215 7.20 -1.44 -23.94
C PRO A 215 6.08 -1.95 -24.85
N VAL A 216 4.87 -1.43 -24.64
CA VAL A 216 3.67 -1.81 -25.40
C VAL A 216 3.53 -0.88 -26.61
N ALA A 217 3.48 -1.41 -27.83
CA ALA A 217 3.37 -0.58 -29.04
C ALA A 217 1.95 -0.06 -29.28
N GLN A 218 0.93 -0.84 -28.90
CA GLN A 218 -0.47 -0.52 -29.15
C GLN A 218 -0.98 0.54 -28.17
N GLN A 219 -1.44 1.68 -28.70
CA GLN A 219 -2.11 2.70 -27.89
C GLN A 219 -3.48 2.20 -27.45
N ALA A 220 -3.73 2.28 -26.15
CA ALA A 220 -5.00 1.91 -25.53
C ALA A 220 -5.30 2.83 -24.35
N LYS A 221 -6.52 2.73 -23.82
CA LYS A 221 -7.02 3.52 -22.69
C LYS A 221 -7.87 2.62 -21.81
N ALA A 222 -7.57 2.58 -20.52
CA ALA A 222 -8.44 2.00 -19.50
C ALA A 222 -9.22 3.14 -18.82
N SER A 223 -10.53 2.96 -18.65
CA SER A 223 -11.44 3.99 -18.12
C SER A 223 -12.19 3.43 -16.92
N TYR A 224 -12.41 4.26 -15.90
CA TYR A 224 -13.14 3.88 -14.70
C TYR A 224 -13.89 5.07 -14.10
N ASN A 225 -15.02 4.79 -13.44
CA ASN A 225 -15.70 5.74 -12.56
C ASN A 225 -14.94 5.86 -11.22
N PRO A 226 -14.39 7.04 -10.86
CA PRO A 226 -13.62 7.19 -9.63
C PRO A 226 -14.44 6.97 -8.34
N GLU A 227 -15.77 7.01 -8.39
CA GLU A 227 -16.64 6.81 -7.24
C GLU A 227 -16.69 5.34 -6.78
N ASP A 228 -16.90 4.39 -7.71
CA ASP A 228 -17.19 2.99 -7.39
C ASP A 228 -16.32 1.96 -8.13
N GLU A 229 -15.53 2.37 -9.12
CA GLU A 229 -14.72 1.48 -9.95
C GLU A 229 -13.22 1.65 -9.73
N GLU A 230 -12.47 0.65 -10.17
CA GLU A 230 -11.01 0.57 -10.05
C GLU A 230 -10.40 -0.10 -11.28
N LEU A 231 -9.08 0.08 -11.45
CA LEU A 231 -8.30 -0.62 -12.47
C LEU A 231 -7.19 -1.43 -11.82
N ASP A 232 -7.07 -2.70 -12.20
CA ASP A 232 -6.01 -3.59 -11.73
C ASP A 232 -5.11 -4.06 -12.88
N PHE A 233 -3.81 -3.84 -12.76
CA PHE A 233 -2.81 -4.32 -13.70
C PHE A 233 -1.93 -5.37 -13.03
N ASP A 234 -1.94 -6.62 -13.53
CA ASP A 234 -1.11 -7.69 -12.94
C ASP A 234 0.02 -8.15 -13.86
N LEU A 235 1.13 -8.54 -13.24
CA LEU A 235 2.17 -9.39 -13.82
C LEU A 235 2.28 -10.69 -13.01
N THR A 236 2.08 -11.85 -13.64
CA THR A 236 2.44 -13.14 -13.04
C THR A 236 3.96 -13.31 -13.06
N LEU A 237 4.55 -13.56 -11.90
CA LEU A 237 6.00 -13.63 -11.76
C LEU A 237 6.52 -15.05 -12.05
N PRO A 238 7.53 -15.20 -12.92
CA PRO A 238 8.00 -16.52 -13.37
C PRO A 238 8.90 -17.23 -12.34
N GLU A 239 9.38 -16.50 -11.33
CA GLU A 239 10.30 -16.94 -10.29
C GLU A 239 10.09 -16.11 -9.01
N ASP A 240 10.68 -16.57 -7.91
CA ASP A 240 10.64 -15.81 -6.65
C ASP A 240 11.43 -14.51 -6.80
N ILE A 241 10.77 -13.39 -6.51
CA ILE A 241 11.31 -12.05 -6.65
C ILE A 241 11.13 -11.30 -5.33
N GLU A 242 12.19 -10.63 -4.89
CA GLU A 242 12.12 -9.70 -3.79
C GLU A 242 12.06 -8.27 -4.33
N ILE A 243 11.02 -7.54 -3.93
CA ILE A 243 10.83 -6.13 -4.26
C ILE A 243 11.03 -5.34 -2.97
N THR A 244 12.20 -4.72 -2.83
CA THR A 244 12.59 -3.96 -1.64
C THR A 244 13.27 -2.65 -2.02
N GLY A 245 12.61 -1.53 -1.72
CA GLY A 245 13.11 -0.20 -2.04
C GLY A 245 12.00 0.80 -2.35
N TYR A 246 12.36 1.86 -3.08
CA TYR A 246 11.43 2.88 -3.57
C TYR A 246 10.85 2.47 -4.92
N MET A 247 9.62 2.90 -5.22
CA MET A 247 8.98 2.68 -6.51
C MET A 247 8.48 4.02 -7.07
N ASN A 248 8.49 4.15 -8.39
CA ASN A 248 7.94 5.29 -9.10
C ASN A 248 6.94 4.81 -10.15
N LEU A 249 5.76 5.40 -10.17
CA LEU A 249 4.72 5.12 -11.16
C LEU A 249 4.55 6.33 -12.07
N HIS A 250 4.81 6.14 -13.35
CA HIS A 250 4.58 7.12 -14.39
C HIS A 250 3.28 6.80 -15.14
N LEU A 251 2.34 7.74 -15.17
CA LEU A 251 1.06 7.57 -15.84
C LEU A 251 0.79 8.70 -16.83
N PHE A 252 0.18 8.36 -17.95
CA PHE A 252 -0.52 9.30 -18.82
C PHE A 252 -2.01 9.26 -18.50
N VAL A 253 -2.56 10.39 -18.05
CA VAL A 253 -3.93 10.45 -17.52
C VAL A 253 -4.76 11.53 -18.21
N SER A 254 -6.06 11.30 -18.32
CA SER A 254 -7.03 12.32 -18.71
C SER A 254 -8.35 12.11 -17.99
N CYS A 255 -9.16 13.16 -17.91
CA CYS A 255 -10.50 13.09 -17.34
C CYS A 255 -11.53 13.48 -18.40
N ASP A 256 -12.57 12.66 -18.56
CA ASP A 256 -13.72 13.00 -19.40
C ASP A 256 -14.81 13.60 -18.50
N GLY A 257 -15.20 14.85 -18.76
CA GLY A 257 -16.29 15.53 -18.04
C GLY A 257 -15.88 16.28 -16.76
N TYR A 258 -14.59 16.37 -16.43
CA TYR A 258 -14.07 17.18 -15.33
C TYR A 258 -12.64 17.69 -15.58
N ASP A 259 -12.15 18.60 -14.72
CA ASP A 259 -10.88 19.32 -14.88
C ASP A 259 -9.77 18.88 -13.91
N ASP A 260 -9.99 17.85 -13.11
CA ASP A 260 -9.04 17.34 -12.13
C ASP A 260 -9.25 15.85 -11.85
N MET A 261 -8.25 15.25 -11.20
CA MET A 261 -8.26 13.84 -10.82
C MET A 261 -7.43 13.63 -9.56
N ASP A 262 -8.01 12.96 -8.57
CA ASP A 262 -7.32 12.37 -7.43
C ASP A 262 -7.12 10.87 -7.69
N LEU A 263 -5.86 10.45 -7.68
CA LEU A 263 -5.42 9.09 -7.92
C LEU A 263 -4.88 8.48 -6.62
N PHE A 264 -5.41 7.31 -6.28
CA PHE A 264 -5.00 6.48 -5.17
C PHE A 264 -4.44 5.17 -5.73
N ILE A 265 -3.16 4.93 -5.48
CA ILE A 265 -2.44 3.78 -6.01
C ILE A 265 -2.16 2.81 -4.88
N ASN A 266 -2.40 1.53 -5.10
CA ASN A 266 -1.93 0.46 -4.22
C ASN A 266 -1.12 -0.57 -5.01
N VAL A 267 0.08 -0.88 -4.51
CA VAL A 267 0.89 -2.00 -5.02
C VAL A 267 0.64 -3.23 -4.15
N GLN A 268 0.04 -4.24 -4.76
CA GLN A 268 -0.50 -5.42 -4.11
C GLN A 268 0.24 -6.69 -4.53
N LYS A 269 -0.06 -7.76 -3.79
CA LYS A 269 0.30 -9.14 -4.09
C LYS A 269 -1.00 -9.91 -4.24
N ALA A 270 -1.05 -10.77 -5.25
CA ALA A 270 -2.14 -11.73 -5.42
C ALA A 270 -1.55 -13.12 -5.65
N ASP A 271 -2.30 -14.15 -5.31
CA ASP A 271 -1.91 -15.53 -5.53
C ASP A 271 -1.99 -15.91 -7.02
N ALA A 272 -1.74 -17.18 -7.33
CA ALA A 272 -1.76 -17.69 -8.70
C ALA A 272 -3.15 -17.59 -9.35
N ASP A 273 -4.22 -17.70 -8.56
CA ASP A 273 -5.61 -17.60 -9.00
C ASP A 273 -6.04 -16.13 -9.16
N GLY A 274 -5.32 -15.21 -8.53
CA GLY A 274 -5.54 -13.77 -8.59
C GLY A 274 -6.27 -13.20 -7.38
N ASN A 275 -6.46 -14.03 -6.33
CA ASN A 275 -7.01 -13.58 -5.06
C ASN A 275 -6.00 -12.68 -4.35
N TRP A 276 -6.51 -11.64 -3.70
CA TRP A 276 -5.65 -10.69 -3.01
C TRP A 276 -4.99 -11.32 -1.78
N VAL A 277 -3.66 -11.13 -1.68
CA VAL A 277 -2.86 -11.55 -0.52
C VAL A 277 -2.38 -10.28 0.19
N PRO A 278 -3.13 -9.79 1.20
CA PRO A 278 -2.69 -8.67 2.03
C PRO A 278 -1.51 -9.07 2.91
N TRP A 279 -0.88 -8.10 3.56
CA TRP A 279 -0.25 -8.35 4.86
C TRP A 279 -1.17 -7.78 5.95
N LEU A 280 -1.11 -8.34 7.15
CA LEU A 280 -1.95 -7.92 8.26
C LEU A 280 -1.24 -6.89 9.12
N THR A 281 -2.00 -5.94 9.63
CA THR A 281 -1.58 -4.95 10.62
C THR A 281 -2.69 -4.84 11.66
N LEU A 282 -2.42 -5.24 12.90
CA LEU A 282 -3.47 -5.38 13.93
C LEU A 282 -4.64 -6.27 13.45
N ASP A 283 -4.31 -7.40 12.83
CA ASP A 283 -5.25 -8.36 12.23
C ASP A 283 -6.12 -7.81 11.06
N GLU A 284 -5.95 -6.54 10.69
CA GLU A 284 -6.64 -5.93 9.56
C GLU A 284 -5.78 -5.97 8.29
N PRO A 285 -6.37 -6.24 7.10
CA PRO A 285 -5.63 -6.35 5.86
C PRO A 285 -5.15 -4.97 5.36
N HIS A 286 -3.85 -4.85 5.10
CA HIS A 286 -3.26 -3.64 4.58
C HIS A 286 -3.32 -3.60 3.04
N PRO A 287 -3.79 -2.50 2.41
CA PRO A 287 -4.10 -2.42 0.97
C PRO A 287 -2.90 -2.56 0.04
N GLY A 288 -1.69 -2.39 0.55
CA GLY A 288 -0.46 -2.45 -0.26
C GLY A 288 0.44 -1.25 -0.07
N ALA A 289 1.55 -1.20 -0.81
CA ALA A 289 2.40 -0.02 -0.82
C ALA A 289 1.68 1.07 -1.65
N TRP A 290 1.31 2.14 -0.96
CA TRP A 290 0.46 3.20 -1.49
C TRP A 290 1.22 4.37 -2.14
N GLY A 291 0.55 5.05 -3.07
CA GLY A 291 0.94 6.33 -3.67
C GLY A 291 -0.29 7.19 -3.92
N LYS A 292 -0.13 8.51 -3.90
CA LYS A 292 -1.25 9.46 -4.05
C LYS A 292 -0.87 10.63 -4.91
N CYS A 293 -1.81 11.08 -5.74
CA CYS A 293 -1.60 12.20 -6.65
C CYS A 293 -2.90 12.95 -6.90
N ARG A 294 -2.91 14.26 -6.64
CA ARG A 294 -3.88 15.18 -7.26
C ARG A 294 -3.24 15.71 -8.53
N VAL A 295 -3.81 15.40 -9.69
CA VAL A 295 -3.21 15.70 -11.00
C VAL A 295 -2.96 17.19 -11.19
N SER A 296 -3.85 18.06 -10.71
CA SER A 296 -3.63 19.50 -10.77
C SER A 296 -2.46 20.01 -9.92
N ARG A 297 -1.99 19.21 -8.96
CA ARG A 297 -0.87 19.55 -8.04
C ARG A 297 0.39 18.72 -8.30
N ALA A 298 0.41 17.95 -9.37
CA ALA A 298 1.49 17.02 -9.71
C ALA A 298 2.75 17.69 -10.32
N THR A 299 2.97 18.98 -10.04
CA THR A 299 4.15 19.70 -10.55
C THR A 299 5.39 19.23 -9.80
N ILE A 300 6.38 18.69 -10.52
CA ILE A 300 7.59 18.11 -9.95
C ILE A 300 8.60 19.19 -9.54
N ASP A 301 9.09 19.10 -8.32
CA ASP A 301 10.27 19.82 -7.85
C ASP A 301 11.53 19.08 -8.33
N THR A 302 12.16 19.58 -9.39
CA THR A 302 13.36 18.97 -9.97
C THR A 302 14.59 19.06 -9.07
N ALA A 303 14.62 19.99 -8.10
CA ALA A 303 15.74 20.16 -7.17
C ALA A 303 15.68 19.17 -6.01
N LEU A 304 14.46 18.81 -5.56
CA LEU A 304 14.25 17.83 -4.48
C LEU A 304 14.06 16.41 -4.99
N THR A 305 13.53 16.25 -6.20
CA THR A 305 13.31 14.94 -6.82
C THR A 305 14.62 14.19 -6.97
N LYS A 306 14.58 12.92 -6.60
CA LYS A 306 15.67 11.97 -6.78
C LYS A 306 15.15 10.78 -7.58
N ALA A 307 16.08 9.98 -8.09
CA ALA A 307 15.73 8.72 -8.74
C ALA A 307 14.72 7.93 -7.87
N HIS A 308 13.65 7.46 -8.51
CA HIS A 308 12.59 6.65 -7.91
C HIS A 308 11.76 7.33 -6.81
N THR A 309 11.97 8.62 -6.52
CA THR A 309 11.21 9.38 -5.52
C THR A 309 10.88 10.77 -6.06
N PRO A 310 9.85 10.89 -6.92
CA PRO A 310 9.35 12.20 -7.34
C PRO A 310 8.86 12.99 -6.12
N VAL A 311 9.09 14.29 -6.14
CA VAL A 311 8.64 15.23 -5.11
C VAL A 311 7.86 16.32 -5.80
N TYR A 312 6.64 16.58 -5.33
CA TYR A 312 5.81 17.67 -5.84
C TYR A 312 6.16 18.99 -5.14
N THR A 313 6.08 20.11 -5.88
CA THR A 313 6.26 21.46 -5.31
C THR A 313 5.16 21.80 -4.30
N MET A 314 3.94 21.33 -4.55
CA MET A 314 2.74 21.64 -3.78
C MET A 314 2.48 23.15 -3.62
N THR A 315 2.86 23.95 -4.62
CA THR A 315 2.67 25.42 -4.63
C THR A 315 1.60 25.85 -5.62
N ASP A 316 1.47 25.13 -6.74
CA ASP A 316 0.67 25.55 -7.88
C ASP A 316 -0.53 24.62 -8.08
N THR A 317 -1.55 25.13 -8.78
CA THR A 317 -2.73 24.36 -9.21
C THR A 317 -2.90 24.54 -10.71
N ASN A 318 -2.63 23.49 -11.47
CA ASN A 318 -2.73 23.46 -12.92
C ASN A 318 -3.86 22.50 -13.32
N LYS A 319 -5.09 22.98 -13.50
CA LYS A 319 -6.22 22.12 -13.91
C LYS A 319 -5.97 21.49 -15.30
N LEU A 320 -6.65 20.38 -15.61
CA LEU A 320 -6.64 19.74 -16.92
C LEU A 320 -7.51 20.54 -17.89
N ALA A 321 -7.00 20.77 -19.11
CA ALA A 321 -7.85 21.23 -20.20
C ALA A 321 -8.70 20.08 -20.76
N GLU A 322 -9.82 20.41 -21.40
CA GLU A 322 -10.68 19.42 -22.04
C GLU A 322 -9.91 18.61 -23.09
N GLY A 323 -9.91 17.28 -22.94
CA GLY A 323 -9.17 16.36 -23.81
C GLY A 323 -7.66 16.33 -23.60
N GLU A 324 -7.13 17.02 -22.59
CA GLU A 324 -5.69 16.98 -22.26
C GLU A 324 -5.30 15.60 -21.72
N VAL A 325 -4.23 15.03 -22.28
CA VAL A 325 -3.54 13.87 -21.71
C VAL A 325 -2.26 14.36 -21.05
N ARG A 326 -2.17 14.20 -19.73
CA ARG A 326 -1.05 14.69 -18.92
C ARG A 326 -0.22 13.54 -18.37
N ALA A 327 1.10 13.68 -18.42
CA ALA A 327 2.01 12.79 -17.73
C ALA A 327 2.15 13.19 -16.25
N VAL A 328 2.08 12.21 -15.33
CA VAL A 328 2.30 12.40 -13.89
C VAL A 328 3.22 11.31 -13.34
N ASP A 329 4.14 11.70 -12.45
CA ASP A 329 5.06 10.80 -11.75
C ASP A 329 4.68 10.69 -10.26
N ILE A 330 4.24 9.51 -9.84
CA ILE A 330 3.70 9.24 -8.51
C ILE A 330 4.71 8.42 -7.69
N ALA A 331 5.18 9.00 -6.58
CA ALA A 331 6.00 8.29 -5.61
C ALA A 331 5.13 7.26 -4.88
N ILE A 332 5.52 5.99 -4.97
CA ILE A 332 4.97 4.94 -4.11
C ILE A 332 5.88 4.83 -2.89
N VAL A 333 5.29 4.69 -1.70
CA VAL A 333 6.08 4.54 -0.48
C VAL A 333 7.03 3.35 -0.58
N PRO A 334 8.19 3.39 0.10
CA PRO A 334 9.09 2.26 0.08
C PRO A 334 8.45 1.01 0.67
N THR A 335 8.80 -0.15 0.14
CA THR A 335 8.32 -1.45 0.62
C THR A 335 9.47 -2.45 0.71
N ALA A 336 9.23 -3.57 1.36
CA ALA A 336 10.10 -4.73 1.41
C ALA A 336 9.24 -5.99 1.40
N ARG A 337 9.04 -6.61 0.23
CA ARG A 337 8.12 -7.74 0.08
C ARG A 337 8.64 -8.80 -0.89
N VAL A 338 8.46 -10.07 -0.54
CA VAL A 338 8.73 -11.21 -1.42
C VAL A 338 7.47 -11.63 -2.18
N TYR A 339 7.67 -12.03 -3.42
CA TYR A 339 6.68 -12.63 -4.28
C TYR A 339 7.24 -13.96 -4.77
N HIS A 340 6.48 -15.02 -4.63
CA HIS A 340 6.82 -16.38 -5.03
C HIS A 340 6.43 -16.62 -6.47
N LYS A 341 7.07 -17.60 -7.10
CA LYS A 341 6.75 -18.05 -8.44
C LYS A 341 5.26 -18.34 -8.60
N GLY A 342 4.67 -17.78 -9.66
CA GLY A 342 3.26 -17.94 -10.00
C GLY A 342 2.34 -16.92 -9.32
N GLU A 343 2.80 -16.22 -8.29
CA GLU A 343 2.07 -15.10 -7.71
C GLU A 343 2.13 -13.87 -8.62
N ARG A 344 1.24 -12.91 -8.36
CA ARG A 344 1.04 -11.74 -9.18
C ARG A 344 1.47 -10.47 -8.45
N PHE A 345 2.26 -9.64 -9.13
CA PHE A 345 2.46 -8.25 -8.76
C PHE A 345 1.32 -7.42 -9.35
N ARG A 346 0.57 -6.71 -8.50
CA ARG A 346 -0.62 -5.94 -8.90
C ARG A 346 -0.42 -4.45 -8.66
N VAL A 347 -0.78 -3.62 -9.63
CA VAL A 347 -0.95 -2.17 -9.47
C VAL A 347 -2.45 -1.87 -9.56
N GLN A 348 -3.04 -1.50 -8.43
CA GLN A 348 -4.43 -1.04 -8.34
C GLN A 348 -4.46 0.48 -8.41
N ILE A 349 -5.32 1.02 -9.28
CA ILE A 349 -5.57 2.44 -9.47
C ILE A 349 -7.02 2.72 -9.11
N SER A 350 -7.24 3.66 -8.18
CA SER A 350 -8.57 4.04 -7.69
C SER A 350 -8.73 5.55 -7.61
N GLY A 351 -9.98 6.01 -7.63
CA GLY A 351 -10.38 7.39 -7.36
C GLY A 351 -10.61 7.66 -5.87
N ARG A 352 -10.46 6.65 -5.00
CA ARG A 352 -10.74 6.78 -3.56
C ARG A 352 -9.71 6.06 -2.72
N TYR A 353 -9.67 6.44 -1.45
CA TYR A 353 -8.85 5.72 -0.48
C TYR A 353 -9.48 4.37 -0.14
N ILE A 354 -8.73 3.30 -0.35
CA ILE A 354 -9.16 1.93 -0.09
C ILE A 354 -8.44 1.44 1.17
N ARG A 355 -9.15 1.45 2.31
CA ARG A 355 -8.74 0.77 3.55
C ARG A 355 -9.93 0.75 4.51
N ASP A 356 -10.82 -0.22 4.33
CA ASP A 356 -11.97 -0.41 5.20
C ASP A 356 -11.55 -1.06 6.53
N GLY A 357 -12.38 -0.90 7.58
CA GLY A 357 -12.15 -1.52 8.90
C GLY A 357 -11.03 -0.90 9.74
N TRP A 358 -10.18 -0.04 9.17
CA TRP A 358 -9.08 0.59 9.89
C TRP A 358 -9.58 1.60 10.94
N PHE A 359 -9.09 1.46 12.18
CA PHE A 359 -9.57 2.25 13.32
C PHE A 359 -9.22 3.75 13.24
N GLU A 360 -8.17 4.12 12.51
CA GLU A 360 -7.84 5.53 12.30
C GLU A 360 -8.74 6.13 11.22
N PRO A 361 -9.50 7.19 11.51
CA PRO A 361 -10.48 7.75 10.58
C PRO A 361 -9.79 8.64 9.54
N LEU A 362 -8.91 8.05 8.73
CA LEU A 362 -8.23 8.75 7.65
C LEU A 362 -9.22 9.01 6.51
N ALA A 363 -9.40 10.29 6.18
CA ALA A 363 -10.26 10.73 5.09
C ALA A 363 -9.50 11.69 4.17
N TRP A 364 -9.88 11.69 2.89
CA TRP A 364 -9.37 12.61 1.89
C TRP A 364 -10.52 13.44 1.33
N ASP A 365 -10.29 14.74 1.22
CA ASP A 365 -11.21 15.66 0.57
C ASP A 365 -10.99 15.60 -0.94
N THR A 366 -11.61 14.60 -1.57
CA THR A 366 -11.52 14.33 -3.01
C THR A 366 -12.49 15.18 -3.80
N ASP A 367 -12.05 15.67 -4.96
CA ASP A 367 -12.87 16.43 -5.91
C ASP A 367 -13.05 15.64 -7.21
N ASN A 368 -13.32 14.35 -7.09
CA ASN A 368 -13.38 13.43 -8.24
C ASN A 368 -14.76 13.43 -8.87
N HIS A 369 -14.78 13.71 -10.17
CA HIS A 369 -15.98 13.68 -11.02
C HIS A 369 -15.60 13.14 -12.42
N GLY A 370 -16.63 12.84 -13.22
CA GLY A 370 -16.44 12.39 -14.58
C GLY A 370 -15.83 10.99 -14.66
N THR A 371 -15.18 10.67 -15.78
CA THR A 371 -14.53 9.38 -16.00
C THR A 371 -13.03 9.55 -16.03
N HIS A 372 -12.33 8.80 -15.19
CA HIS A 372 -10.88 8.79 -15.16
C HIS A 372 -10.33 7.84 -16.21
N ASN A 373 -9.27 8.26 -16.89
CA ASN A 373 -8.64 7.50 -17.96
C ASN A 373 -7.14 7.35 -17.75
N ILE A 374 -6.65 6.12 -17.92
CA ILE A 374 -5.23 5.79 -17.94
C ILE A 374 -4.85 5.36 -19.36
N HIS A 375 -3.96 6.11 -19.99
CA HIS A 375 -3.49 5.86 -21.35
C HIS A 375 -2.24 4.98 -21.32
N THR A 376 -2.17 4.01 -22.22
CA THR A 376 -1.08 3.03 -22.28
C THR A 376 -0.57 2.84 -23.71
N GLY A 377 0.70 2.48 -23.83
CA GLY A 377 1.36 2.08 -25.07
C GLY A 377 1.62 3.19 -26.09
N GLY A 378 2.46 2.89 -27.07
CA GLY A 378 2.89 3.82 -28.12
C GLY A 378 3.53 5.08 -27.55
N LYS A 379 2.87 6.24 -27.71
CA LYS A 379 3.37 7.52 -27.17
C LYS A 379 2.99 7.75 -25.70
N TYR A 380 2.10 6.93 -25.15
CA TYR A 380 1.59 7.02 -23.77
C TYR A 380 2.13 5.84 -22.96
N GLU A 381 3.45 5.76 -22.83
CA GLU A 381 4.14 4.68 -22.11
C GLU A 381 3.99 4.85 -20.60
N SER A 382 2.83 4.49 -20.05
CA SER A 382 2.64 4.38 -18.61
C SER A 382 3.41 3.17 -18.06
N TRP A 383 4.15 3.33 -16.97
CA TRP A 383 4.97 2.28 -16.36
C TRP A 383 5.12 2.44 -14.86
N ILE A 384 5.37 1.34 -14.17
CA ILE A 384 5.88 1.32 -12.79
C ILE A 384 7.31 0.81 -12.77
N GLU A 385 8.18 1.47 -12.03
CA GLU A 385 9.56 1.04 -11.82
C GLU A 385 9.69 0.37 -10.45
N ILE A 386 10.14 -0.88 -10.45
CA ILE A 386 10.21 -1.75 -9.27
C ILE A 386 11.66 -2.03 -8.82
N PRO A 387 11.96 -2.00 -7.51
CA PRO A 387 13.29 -2.24 -6.96
C PRO A 387 13.53 -3.74 -6.69
N VAL A 388 13.93 -4.49 -7.72
CA VAL A 388 14.21 -5.93 -7.57
C VAL A 388 15.54 -6.14 -6.86
N VAL A 389 15.55 -6.80 -5.70
CA VAL A 389 16.76 -7.12 -4.95
C VAL A 389 17.27 -8.50 -5.34
N THR A 390 18.48 -8.53 -5.91
CA THR A 390 19.11 -9.82 -6.24
C THR A 390 19.53 -10.57 -4.98
N PRO A 391 19.56 -11.91 -5.00
CA PRO A 391 20.11 -12.69 -3.89
C PRO A 391 21.57 -12.32 -3.58
N ARG A 392 22.02 -12.52 -2.33
CA ARG A 392 23.43 -12.40 -1.93
C ARG A 392 24.26 -13.57 -2.46
N TYR A 393 23.65 -14.75 -2.51
CA TYR A 393 24.29 -15.97 -2.97
C TYR A 393 23.23 -16.89 -3.57
N GLN A 394 23.59 -17.54 -4.68
CA GLN A 394 22.75 -18.54 -5.33
C GLN A 394 23.62 -19.71 -5.76
N ALA A 395 23.21 -20.93 -5.40
CA ALA A 395 23.85 -22.17 -5.79
C ALA A 395 22.79 -23.21 -6.18
N GLY A 396 22.56 -23.35 -7.49
CA GLY A 396 21.43 -24.13 -8.01
C GLY A 396 20.10 -23.54 -7.51
N GLU A 397 19.29 -24.37 -6.85
CA GLU A 397 18.01 -23.98 -6.26
C GLU A 397 18.14 -23.31 -4.89
N TYR A 398 19.32 -23.32 -4.27
CA TYR A 398 19.55 -22.63 -2.99
C TYR A 398 19.72 -21.13 -3.22
N ILE A 399 18.83 -20.33 -2.63
CA ILE A 399 18.84 -18.87 -2.70
C ILE A 399 19.00 -18.29 -1.30
N HIS A 400 20.09 -17.55 -1.07
CA HIS A 400 20.29 -16.76 0.13
C HIS A 400 20.17 -15.27 -0.21
N ARG A 401 19.12 -14.63 0.31
CA ARG A 401 18.78 -13.24 0.01
C ARG A 401 19.39 -12.22 0.95
#